data_AF-A0A7C5Y624-F1
#
_entry.id   AF-A0A7C5Y624-F1
#
_cell.length_a   1.000
_cell.length_b   1.000
_cell.length_c   1.000
_cell.angle_alpha   90.00
_cell.angle_beta   90.00
_cell.angle_gamma   90.00
#
_symmetry.space_group_name_H-M   'P 1'
#
loop_
_entity.id
_entity.type
_entity.pdbx_description
1 polymer ?
#
loop_
_entity_poly.entity_id
_entity_poly.type
_entity_poly.pdbx_seq_one_letter_code
_entity_poly.pdbx_strand_id
1 'polypeptide(L)'
;MVKNLSIDLNKLRNYLLSKIPNSEVTLINTEGVNYLSLRVRGNLLFDLRITDLITETYIGLGFKESEEVINTLSNFSLPYIGTVVDELQSKVKYLPKSLVISWSKPSDTTYVLLEPSTNFPPVKGSLRGGEVMVITPSCIVRGEDVTCSDEVHQVIARVVIKLLKELPN
;
A
#
# COMPACT_ATOMS: atom_id res chain seq x y z
N MET A 1 -19.82 10.37 -0.93
CA MET A 1 -20.05 9.29 0.05
C MET A 1 -18.98 8.25 -0.18
N VAL A 2 -17.98 8.20 0.69
CA VAL A 2 -16.93 7.19 0.63
C VAL A 2 -17.60 5.84 0.82
N LYS A 3 -17.45 4.94 -0.16
CA LYS A 3 -17.87 3.55 0.03
C LYS A 3 -17.04 3.03 1.20
N ASN A 4 -17.66 2.85 2.36
CA ASN A 4 -17.08 2.04 3.42
C ASN A 4 -16.62 0.74 2.75
N LEU A 5 -15.31 0.56 2.63
CA LEU A 5 -14.73 -0.70 2.25
C LEU A 5 -15.13 -1.68 3.36
N SER A 6 -16.30 -2.29 3.19
CA SER A 6 -16.84 -3.34 4.05
C SER A 6 -16.03 -4.61 3.79
N ILE A 7 -14.78 -4.59 4.25
CA ILE A 7 -13.92 -5.76 4.20
C ILE A 7 -14.37 -6.68 5.33
N ASP A 8 -14.95 -7.81 4.95
CA ASP A 8 -15.15 -8.91 5.90
C ASP A 8 -13.78 -9.50 6.26
N LEU A 9 -13.26 -9.10 7.43
CA LEU A 9 -11.95 -9.55 7.92
C LEU A 9 -11.89 -11.05 8.19
N ASN A 10 -13.02 -11.69 8.51
CA ASN A 10 -13.05 -13.15 8.67
C ASN A 10 -12.92 -13.83 7.31
N LYS A 11 -13.64 -13.33 6.29
CA LYS A 11 -13.51 -13.83 4.92
C LYS A 11 -12.09 -13.61 4.39
N LEU A 12 -11.51 -12.43 4.61
CA LEU A 12 -10.13 -12.13 4.21
C LEU A 12 -9.13 -13.03 4.92
N ARG A 13 -9.24 -13.20 6.25
CA ARG A 13 -8.42 -14.14 7.04
C ARG A 13 -8.47 -15.55 6.46
N ASN A 14 -9.68 -16.08 6.25
CA ASN A 14 -9.85 -17.44 5.76
C ASN A 14 -9.28 -17.61 4.35
N TYR A 15 -9.43 -16.60 3.49
CA TYR A 15 -8.83 -16.61 2.17
C TYR A 15 -7.30 -16.62 2.24
N LEU A 16 -6.69 -15.72 3.04
CA LEU A 16 -5.23 -15.65 3.21
C LEU A 16 -4.67 -16.96 3.78
N LEU A 17 -5.33 -17.56 4.78
CA LEU A 17 -4.93 -18.87 5.32
C LEU A 17 -5.04 -20.00 4.28
N SER A 18 -6.02 -19.95 3.37
CA SER A 18 -6.15 -20.94 2.31
C SER A 18 -5.05 -20.84 1.25
N LYS A 19 -4.50 -19.64 1.03
CA LYS A 19 -3.43 -19.36 0.05
C LYS A 19 -2.04 -19.50 0.64
N ILE A 20 -1.90 -19.21 1.93
CA ILE A 20 -0.63 -19.18 2.64
C ILE A 20 -0.78 -20.04 3.91
N PRO A 21 -0.81 -21.39 3.77
CA PRO A 21 -1.23 -22.30 4.84
C PRO A 21 -0.27 -22.34 6.05
N ASN A 22 0.98 -21.91 5.89
CA ASN A 22 1.99 -21.89 6.96
C ASN A 22 2.17 -20.49 7.57
N SER A 23 1.13 -19.67 7.52
CA SER A 23 1.14 -18.32 8.08
C SER A 23 0.54 -18.24 9.47
N GLU A 24 1.06 -17.32 10.25
CA GLU A 24 0.50 -16.92 11.54
C GLU A 24 -0.44 -15.74 11.30
N VAL A 25 -1.72 -15.91 11.60
CA VAL A 25 -2.72 -14.85 11.46
C VAL A 25 -3.24 -14.40 12.82
N THR A 26 -3.10 -13.11 13.09
CA THR A 26 -3.74 -12.44 14.22
C THR A 26 -4.93 -11.63 13.71
N LEU A 27 -6.10 -11.86 14.28
CA LEU A 27 -7.31 -11.10 13.99
C LEU A 27 -7.87 -10.55 15.30
N ILE A 28 -8.01 -9.24 15.39
CA ILE A 28 -8.72 -8.55 16.47
C ILE A 28 -9.90 -7.81 15.82
N ASN A 29 -11.11 -8.12 16.26
CA ASN A 29 -12.32 -7.47 15.81
C ASN A 29 -13.08 -7.01 17.06
N THR A 30 -12.85 -5.76 17.42
CA THR A 30 -13.39 -5.11 18.62
C THR A 30 -14.06 -3.80 18.24
N GLU A 31 -14.87 -3.25 19.14
CA GLU A 31 -15.49 -1.94 18.93
C GLU A 31 -14.41 -0.87 18.75
N GLY A 32 -14.48 -0.11 17.65
CA GLY A 32 -13.53 0.97 17.30
C GLY A 32 -12.18 0.53 16.71
N VAL A 33 -11.79 -0.74 16.82
CA VAL A 33 -10.53 -1.25 16.26
C VAL A 33 -10.70 -2.65 15.65
N ASN A 34 -10.41 -2.72 14.36
CA ASN A 34 -10.37 -3.91 13.53
C ASN A 34 -8.94 -4.09 13.01
N TYR A 35 -8.35 -5.26 13.19
CA TYR A 35 -6.94 -5.52 12.93
C TYR A 35 -6.75 -6.93 12.40
N LEU A 36 -6.04 -7.07 11.28
CA LEU A 36 -5.68 -8.35 10.70
C LEU A 36 -4.21 -8.33 10.28
N SER A 37 -3.40 -9.15 10.94
CA SER A 37 -1.97 -9.29 10.64
C SER A 37 -1.65 -10.71 10.21
N LEU A 38 -0.79 -10.83 9.21
CA LEU A 38 -0.28 -12.06 8.64
C LEU A 38 1.24 -12.06 8.71
N ARG A 39 1.80 -13.07 9.37
CA ARG A 39 3.24 -13.33 9.42
C ARG A 39 3.58 -14.66 8.79
N VAL A 40 4.75 -14.75 8.16
CA VAL A 40 5.31 -16.01 7.64
C VAL A 40 6.73 -16.14 8.14
N ARG A 41 7.00 -17.23 8.87
CA ARG A 41 8.33 -17.49 9.48
C ARG A 41 8.81 -16.31 10.33
N GLY A 42 7.90 -15.72 11.11
CA GLY A 42 8.14 -14.54 11.95
C GLY A 42 8.15 -13.18 11.23
N ASN A 43 8.22 -13.14 9.90
CA ASN A 43 8.23 -11.89 9.12
C ASN A 43 6.82 -11.37 8.89
N LEU A 44 6.60 -10.06 9.09
CA LEU A 44 5.33 -9.40 8.76
C LEU A 44 5.19 -9.29 7.24
N LEU A 45 4.17 -9.95 6.68
CA LEU A 45 3.86 -9.89 5.25
C LEU A 45 2.69 -8.96 4.96
N PHE A 46 1.73 -8.90 5.88
CA PHE A 46 0.55 -8.07 5.70
C PHE A 46 0.02 -7.62 7.05
N ASP A 47 -0.42 -6.37 7.08
CA ASP A 47 -1.16 -5.82 8.21
C ASP A 47 -2.27 -4.91 7.70
N LEU A 48 -3.47 -5.06 8.23
CA LEU A 48 -4.61 -4.20 7.94
C LEU A 48 -5.21 -3.74 9.25
N ARG A 49 -5.20 -2.42 9.46
CA ARG A 49 -5.78 -1.76 10.62
C ARG A 49 -6.90 -0.84 10.18
N ILE A 50 -8.10 -1.06 10.67
CA ILE A 50 -9.28 -0.24 10.43
C ILE A 50 -9.76 0.28 11.78
N THR A 51 -9.84 1.59 11.90
CA THR A 51 -10.36 2.29 13.08
C THR A 51 -11.40 3.32 12.64
N ASP A 52 -11.99 4.02 13.59
CA ASP A 52 -12.90 5.14 13.31
C ASP A 52 -12.20 6.32 12.63
N LEU A 53 -10.87 6.41 12.71
CA LEU A 53 -10.10 7.53 12.17
C LEU A 53 -9.23 7.15 10.97
N ILE A 54 -8.73 5.93 10.93
CA ILE A 54 -7.70 5.51 9.97
C ILE A 54 -8.00 4.12 9.43
N THR A 55 -7.82 3.94 8.12
CA THR A 55 -7.62 2.64 7.49
C THR A 55 -6.19 2.57 6.97
N GLU A 56 -5.37 1.66 7.50
CA GLU A 56 -3.97 1.50 7.13
C GLU A 56 -3.70 0.06 6.70
N THR A 57 -2.97 -0.10 5.61
CA THR A 57 -2.54 -1.38 5.06
C THR A 57 -1.04 -1.36 4.86
N TYR A 58 -0.34 -2.31 5.46
CA TYR A 58 1.07 -2.61 5.22
C TYR A 58 1.17 -3.90 4.40
N ILE A 59 2.07 -3.90 3.41
CA ILE A 59 2.42 -5.08 2.61
C ILE A 59 3.94 -5.20 2.60
N GLY A 60 4.44 -6.34 3.09
CA GLY A 60 5.82 -6.76 2.90
C GLY A 60 5.99 -7.29 1.49
N LEU A 61 6.96 -6.76 0.76
CA LEU A 61 7.25 -7.07 -0.64
C LEU A 61 8.58 -7.83 -0.74
N GLY A 62 8.79 -8.55 -1.85
CA GLY A 62 9.99 -9.35 -2.08
C GLY A 62 9.99 -10.73 -1.44
N PHE A 63 8.89 -11.14 -0.80
CA PHE A 63 8.66 -12.53 -0.41
C PHE A 63 7.84 -13.23 -1.49
N LYS A 64 8.02 -14.54 -1.64
CA LYS A 64 7.23 -15.34 -2.59
C LYS A 64 5.74 -15.23 -2.29
N GLU A 65 5.39 -15.19 -1.01
CA GLU A 65 4.02 -15.11 -0.52
C GLU A 65 3.39 -13.71 -0.69
N SER A 66 4.19 -12.66 -0.95
CA SER A 66 3.70 -11.29 -1.16
C SER A 66 2.77 -11.19 -2.37
N GLU A 67 3.02 -11.96 -3.44
CA GLU A 67 2.18 -11.98 -4.64
C GLU A 67 0.75 -12.42 -4.32
N GLU A 68 0.59 -13.43 -3.46
CA GLU A 68 -0.74 -13.89 -3.03
C GLU A 68 -1.47 -12.85 -2.19
N VAL A 69 -0.76 -12.10 -1.33
CA VAL A 69 -1.33 -10.97 -0.58
C VAL A 69 -1.83 -9.89 -1.55
N ILE A 70 -1.01 -9.49 -2.52
CA ILE A 70 -1.34 -8.47 -3.53
C ILE A 70 -2.55 -8.89 -4.36
N ASN A 71 -2.58 -10.14 -4.82
CA ASN A 71 -3.70 -10.71 -5.58
C ASN A 71 -4.98 -10.77 -4.74
N THR A 72 -4.86 -11.11 -3.46
CA THR A 72 -5.99 -11.11 -2.53
C THR A 72 -6.55 -9.69 -2.38
N LEU A 73 -5.70 -8.70 -2.11
CA LEU A 73 -6.15 -7.32 -1.90
C LEU A 73 -6.77 -6.71 -3.16
N SER A 74 -6.21 -7.01 -4.34
CA SER A 74 -6.79 -6.60 -5.63
C SER A 74 -8.24 -7.08 -5.80
N ASN A 75 -8.57 -8.27 -5.30
CA ASN A 75 -9.92 -8.84 -5.40
C ASN A 75 -10.89 -8.38 -4.29
N PHE A 76 -10.38 -7.91 -3.15
CA PHE A 76 -11.22 -7.62 -1.99
C PHE A 76 -11.41 -6.13 -1.72
N SER A 77 -10.37 -5.31 -1.87
CA SER A 77 -10.38 -3.96 -1.30
C SER A 77 -9.54 -2.90 -2.01
N LEU A 78 -8.50 -3.30 -2.74
CA LEU A 78 -7.53 -2.40 -3.37
C LEU A 78 -7.24 -2.87 -4.80
N PRO A 79 -8.18 -2.78 -5.74
CA PRO A 79 -8.04 -3.35 -7.10
C PRO A 79 -6.83 -2.83 -7.88
N TYR A 80 -6.28 -1.67 -7.50
CA TYR A 80 -5.16 -1.01 -8.17
C TYR A 80 -3.77 -1.43 -7.63
N ILE A 81 -3.71 -2.17 -6.52
CA ILE A 81 -2.44 -2.50 -5.84
C ILE A 81 -1.52 -3.37 -6.70
N GLY A 82 -2.07 -4.36 -7.43
CA GLY A 82 -1.30 -5.25 -8.31
C GLY A 82 -0.60 -4.50 -9.44
N THR A 83 -1.35 -3.68 -10.17
CA THR A 83 -0.82 -2.88 -11.30
C THR A 83 0.32 -1.97 -10.88
N VAL A 84 0.24 -1.37 -9.69
CA VAL A 84 1.28 -0.49 -9.16
C VAL A 84 2.57 -1.23 -8.85
N VAL A 85 2.48 -2.41 -8.21
CA VAL A 85 3.66 -3.22 -7.92
C VAL A 85 4.31 -3.71 -9.22
N ASP A 86 3.50 -4.16 -10.19
CA ASP A 86 3.99 -4.59 -11.51
C ASP A 86 4.71 -3.47 -12.27
N GLU A 87 4.16 -2.25 -12.26
CA GLU A 87 4.79 -1.09 -12.90
C GLU A 87 6.14 -0.73 -12.25
N LEU A 88 6.24 -0.79 -10.91
CA LEU A 88 7.50 -0.52 -10.21
C LEU A 88 8.58 -1.57 -10.52
N GLN A 89 8.21 -2.84 -10.52
CA GLN A 89 9.15 -3.94 -10.75
C GLN A 89 9.62 -4.01 -12.21
N SER A 90 8.70 -3.82 -13.17
CA SER A 90 8.99 -3.98 -14.60
C SER A 90 9.80 -2.82 -15.21
N LYS A 91 9.58 -1.58 -14.78
CA LYS A 91 10.15 -0.40 -15.47
C LYS A 91 11.55 -0.01 -15.02
N VAL A 92 11.84 -0.11 -13.72
CA VAL A 92 13.06 0.51 -13.15
C VAL A 92 13.92 -0.47 -12.34
N LYS A 93 13.58 -1.77 -12.34
CA LYS A 93 14.20 -2.80 -11.47
C LYS A 93 14.28 -2.34 -10.00
N TYR A 94 13.35 -1.47 -9.60
CA TYR A 94 13.21 -1.03 -8.24
C TYR A 94 12.62 -2.21 -7.47
N LEU A 95 13.35 -2.68 -6.46
CA LEU A 95 12.93 -3.80 -5.63
C LEU A 95 12.35 -3.24 -4.34
N PRO A 96 11.05 -2.92 -4.27
CA PRO A 96 10.44 -2.44 -3.04
C PRO A 96 10.48 -3.57 -2.00
N LYS A 97 10.80 -3.20 -0.77
CA LYS A 97 10.74 -4.07 0.41
C LYS A 97 9.38 -3.97 1.10
N SER A 98 8.76 -2.80 1.10
CA SER A 98 7.45 -2.61 1.72
C SER A 98 6.64 -1.50 1.03
N LEU A 99 5.32 -1.61 1.17
CA LEU A 99 4.34 -0.59 0.77
C LEU A 99 3.37 -0.38 1.93
N VAL A 100 3.18 0.87 2.35
CA VAL A 100 2.13 1.27 3.27
C VAL A 100 1.16 2.20 2.55
N ILE A 101 -0.13 1.92 2.70
CA ILE A 101 -1.23 2.78 2.24
C ILE A 101 -2.08 3.10 3.46
N SER A 102 -2.28 4.39 3.74
CA SER A 102 -3.04 4.84 4.91
C SER A 102 -4.02 5.92 4.50
N TRP A 103 -5.28 5.79 4.90
CA TRP A 103 -6.31 6.80 4.70
C TRP A 103 -6.78 7.33 6.05
N SER A 104 -6.67 8.63 6.24
CA SER A 104 -7.15 9.39 7.39
C SER A 104 -8.52 9.97 7.07
N LYS A 105 -9.56 9.43 7.72
CA LYS A 105 -10.96 9.86 7.55
C LYS A 105 -11.17 11.31 8.01
N PRO A 106 -10.63 11.78 9.16
CA PRO A 106 -10.88 13.13 9.64
C PRO A 106 -10.31 14.23 8.74
N SER A 107 -9.19 13.94 8.08
CA SER A 107 -8.49 14.90 7.23
C SER A 107 -8.72 14.68 5.74
N ASP A 108 -9.49 13.65 5.38
CA ASP A 108 -9.68 13.16 4.02
C ASP A 108 -8.35 13.10 3.25
N THR A 109 -7.40 12.34 3.80
CA THR A 109 -6.02 12.29 3.31
C THR A 109 -5.58 10.86 3.10
N THR A 110 -5.13 10.56 1.90
CA THR A 110 -4.49 9.29 1.57
C THR A 110 -2.97 9.47 1.56
N TYR A 111 -2.26 8.53 2.16
CA TYR A 111 -0.81 8.48 2.25
C TYR A 111 -0.27 7.17 1.69
N VAL A 112 0.85 7.26 0.98
CA VAL A 112 1.60 6.13 0.45
C VAL A 112 3.06 6.25 0.91
N LEU A 113 3.61 5.16 1.43
CA LEU A 113 5.05 5.00 1.67
C LEU A 113 5.56 3.78 0.92
N LEU A 114 6.60 3.98 0.11
CA LEU A 114 7.34 2.91 -0.54
C LEU A 114 8.75 2.88 0.05
N GLU A 115 9.12 1.75 0.65
CA GLU A 115 10.48 1.52 1.14
C GLU A 115 11.22 0.57 0.19
N PRO A 116 12.39 0.97 -0.34
CA PRO A 116 13.22 0.11 -1.18
C PRO A 116 13.98 -0.95 -0.37
N SER A 117 14.36 -2.03 -1.05
CA SER A 117 15.33 -3.03 -0.54
C SER A 117 16.80 -2.68 -0.83
N THR A 118 17.03 -1.62 -1.60
CA THR A 118 18.34 -1.11 -2.04
C THR A 118 18.64 0.24 -1.39
N ASN A 119 19.81 0.83 -1.66
CA ASN A 119 20.24 2.13 -1.09
C ASN A 119 19.46 3.35 -1.61
N PHE A 120 18.33 3.16 -2.28
CA PHE A 120 17.45 4.27 -2.60
C PHE A 120 16.78 4.79 -1.32
N PRO A 121 16.47 6.07 -1.25
CA PRO A 121 15.67 6.61 -0.16
C PRO A 121 14.19 6.21 -0.29
N PRO A 122 13.43 6.18 0.83
CA PRO A 122 11.99 5.96 0.78
C PRO A 122 11.26 7.07 0.02
N VAL A 123 10.21 6.70 -0.71
CA VAL A 123 9.32 7.65 -1.40
C VAL A 123 8.01 7.76 -0.63
N LYS A 124 7.61 9.00 -0.34
CA LYS A 124 6.38 9.32 0.38
C LYS A 124 5.46 10.11 -0.52
N GLY A 125 4.18 9.78 -0.54
CA GLY A 125 3.16 10.51 -1.27
C GLY A 125 1.94 10.78 -0.40
N SER A 126 1.27 11.91 -0.62
CA SER A 126 -0.01 12.22 -0.01
C SER A 126 -0.95 12.88 -1.01
N LEU A 127 -2.23 12.53 -0.92
CA LEU A 127 -3.33 13.21 -1.61
C LEU A 127 -4.30 13.76 -0.57
N ARG A 128 -4.56 15.07 -0.63
CA ARG A 128 -5.53 15.76 0.25
C ARG A 128 -6.30 16.79 -0.55
N GLY A 129 -7.63 16.69 -0.57
CA GLY A 129 -8.47 17.68 -1.27
C GLY A 129 -8.17 17.83 -2.76
N GLY A 130 -7.68 16.77 -3.43
CA GLY A 130 -7.27 16.81 -4.84
C GLY A 130 -5.81 17.21 -5.09
N GLU A 131 -5.11 17.74 -4.08
CA GLU A 131 -3.70 18.11 -4.20
C GLU A 131 -2.79 16.91 -3.92
N VAL A 132 -1.92 16.62 -4.88
CA VAL A 132 -0.90 15.56 -4.75
C VAL A 132 0.43 16.18 -4.37
N MET A 133 1.03 15.63 -3.31
CA MET A 133 2.39 15.92 -2.90
C MET A 133 3.17 14.62 -2.87
N VAL A 134 4.32 14.57 -3.55
CA VAL A 134 5.24 13.44 -3.49
C VAL A 134 6.62 13.94 -3.08
N ILE A 135 7.15 13.34 -2.02
CA ILE A 135 8.48 13.54 -1.50
C ILE A 135 9.31 12.34 -1.95
N THR A 136 10.14 12.58 -2.95
CA THR A 136 11.23 11.71 -3.35
C THR A 136 12.50 12.55 -3.35
N PRO A 137 13.63 12.00 -2.92
CA PRO A 137 14.90 12.68 -3.11
C PRO A 137 15.14 12.94 -4.58
N SER A 138 15.83 14.07 -4.83
CA SER A 138 16.21 14.55 -6.15
C SER A 138 15.07 14.85 -7.15
N CYS A 139 13.82 14.98 -6.68
CA CYS A 139 12.74 15.54 -7.50
C CYS A 139 12.06 16.76 -6.89
N ILE A 140 11.51 17.59 -7.79
CA ILE A 140 10.55 18.63 -7.51
C ILE A 140 9.22 18.14 -8.10
N VAL A 141 8.23 17.93 -7.23
CA VAL A 141 6.87 17.56 -7.62
C VAL A 141 5.94 18.73 -7.32
N ARG A 142 5.27 19.24 -8.36
CA ARG A 142 4.27 20.32 -8.25
C ARG A 142 2.97 19.83 -8.88
N GLY A 143 2.06 19.32 -8.05
CA GLY A 143 0.85 18.66 -8.55
C GLY A 143 1.21 17.42 -9.36
N GLU A 144 0.94 17.46 -10.68
CA GLU A 144 1.24 16.36 -11.61
C GLU A 144 2.61 16.48 -12.30
N ASP A 145 3.22 17.67 -12.23
CA ASP A 145 4.51 17.91 -12.86
C ASP A 145 5.63 17.35 -11.98
N VAL A 146 6.31 16.34 -12.51
CA VAL A 146 7.44 15.65 -11.86
C VAL A 146 8.71 15.96 -12.63
N THR A 147 9.60 16.72 -12.01
CA THR A 147 10.96 16.97 -12.51
C THR A 147 11.97 16.33 -11.57
N CYS A 148 12.76 15.39 -12.07
CA CYS A 148 13.76 14.65 -11.29
C CYS A 148 15.14 14.76 -11.92
N SER A 149 16.20 14.54 -11.13
CA SER A 149 17.57 14.43 -11.64
C SER A 149 17.81 13.18 -12.50
N ASP A 150 16.97 12.16 -12.35
CA ASP A 150 17.10 10.88 -13.03
C ASP A 150 15.73 10.24 -13.33
N GLU A 151 15.73 9.37 -14.33
CA GLU A 151 14.54 8.71 -14.86
C GLU A 151 13.91 7.73 -13.86
N VAL A 152 14.72 7.10 -13.00
CA VAL A 152 14.25 6.13 -12.00
C VAL A 152 13.32 6.79 -11.00
N HIS A 153 13.76 7.88 -10.36
CA HIS A 153 12.91 8.61 -9.42
C HIS A 153 11.71 9.26 -10.11
N GLN A 154 11.83 9.65 -11.39
CA GLN A 154 10.70 10.17 -12.16
C GLN A 154 9.60 9.13 -12.36
N VAL A 155 9.96 7.90 -12.71
CA VAL A 155 9.00 6.79 -12.86
C VAL A 155 8.34 6.47 -11.52
N ILE A 156 9.12 6.35 -10.43
CA ILE A 156 8.59 6.03 -9.11
C ILE A 156 7.59 7.11 -8.66
N ALA A 157 7.94 8.38 -8.78
CA ALA A 157 7.05 9.48 -8.41
C ALA A 157 5.74 9.46 -9.21
N ARG A 158 5.80 9.22 -10.54
CA ARG A 158 4.59 9.11 -11.37
C ARG A 158 3.69 7.94 -10.96
N VAL A 159 4.27 6.80 -10.63
CA VAL A 159 3.51 5.62 -10.16
C VAL A 159 2.81 5.92 -8.82
N VAL A 160 3.51 6.57 -7.87
CA VAL A 160 2.91 6.99 -6.60
C VAL A 160 1.77 7.99 -6.81
N ILE A 161 1.95 8.98 -7.69
CA ILE A 161 0.88 9.95 -8.04
C ILE A 161 -0.34 9.22 -8.60
N LYS A 162 -0.14 8.26 -9.51
CA LYS A 162 -1.22 7.46 -10.08
C LYS A 162 -1.97 6.66 -9.01
N LEU A 163 -1.23 5.94 -8.15
CA LEU A 163 -1.82 5.18 -7.04
C LEU A 163 -2.70 6.08 -6.16
N LEU A 164 -2.17 7.24 -5.74
CA LEU A 164 -2.90 8.16 -4.87
C LEU A 164 -4.25 8.58 -5.46
N LYS A 165 -4.34 8.80 -6.77
CA LYS A 165 -5.57 9.23 -7.45
C LYS A 165 -6.58 8.12 -7.70
N GLU A 166 -6.12 6.89 -7.82
CA GLU A 166 -6.98 5.72 -8.06
C GLU A 166 -7.50 5.12 -6.74
N LEU A 167 -6.82 5.37 -5.62
CA LEU A 167 -7.31 4.99 -4.30
C LEU A 167 -8.59 5.76 -3.96
N PRO A 168 -9.57 5.10 -3.30
CA PRO A 168 -10.78 5.77 -2.89
C PRO A 168 -10.46 6.91 -1.91
N ASN A 169 -10.96 8.11 -2.21
CA ASN A 169 -11.13 9.21 -1.24
C ASN A 169 -12.32 8.88 -0.33
#